data_AF-A0A2D4NYV1-F1
#
_entry.id   AF-A0A2D4NYV1-F1
#
_cell.length_a   1.000
_cell.length_b   1.000
_cell.length_c   1.000
_cell.angle_alpha   90.00
_cell.angle_beta   90.00
_cell.angle_gamma   90.00
#
_symmetry.space_group_name_H-M   'P 1'
#
loop_
_entity.id
_entity.type
_entity.pdbx_description
1 polymer ?
#
loop_
_entity_poly.entity_id
_entity_poly.type
_entity_poly.pdbx_seq_one_letter_code
_entity_poly.pdbx_strand_id
1 'polypeptide(L)'
;CGSPQDCQSACCDARTCKLKHKAQCDSEECCEKCKFKKAGAECRAAKDDCDLPELCTGRSAECPTDSFQRNGHPCQNNQGYCYNGKCPTLTNQCIALQGPGVKVSPNICFKLNQRGKGCGFCRKENGANIPCAAKDVKCGRLFCKKGNSMTCRCSVSPHDPDYGMVEPGTKCGDGMVCSNRQCVKMQTAY
;
A
#
# COMPACT_ATOMS: atom_id res chain seq x y z
N CYS A 1 -23.66 -2.61 -22.56
CA CYS A 1 -24.47 -3.68 -21.96
C CYS A 1 -24.42 -5.04 -22.70
N GLY A 2 -23.38 -5.37 -23.48
CA GLY A 2 -23.28 -6.67 -24.16
C GLY A 2 -24.14 -6.78 -25.43
N SER A 3 -24.46 -8.02 -25.84
CA SER A 3 -25.26 -8.32 -27.04
C SER A 3 -26.72 -7.85 -26.89
N PRO A 4 -27.47 -7.64 -27.99
CA PRO A 4 -28.89 -7.30 -27.91
C PRO A 4 -29.76 -8.33 -27.17
N GLN A 5 -29.36 -9.60 -27.16
CA GLN A 5 -30.07 -10.67 -26.45
C GLN A 5 -29.83 -10.61 -24.93
N ASP A 6 -28.64 -10.20 -24.51
CA ASP A 6 -28.24 -10.18 -23.10
C ASP A 6 -28.46 -8.81 -22.43
N CYS A 7 -28.61 -7.75 -23.21
CA CYS A 7 -28.69 -6.39 -22.68
C CYS A 7 -30.01 -6.13 -21.94
N GLN A 8 -29.91 -5.89 -20.63
CA GLN A 8 -31.03 -5.50 -19.78
C GLN A 8 -31.08 -3.98 -19.51
N SER A 9 -30.24 -3.20 -20.17
CA SER A 9 -30.14 -1.75 -19.93
C SER A 9 -31.33 -0.97 -20.50
N ALA A 10 -31.96 -0.17 -19.64
CA ALA A 10 -32.92 0.85 -20.05
C ALA A 10 -32.24 2.09 -20.68
N CYS A 11 -30.93 2.21 -20.55
CA CYS A 11 -30.14 3.40 -20.90
C CYS A 11 -29.36 3.25 -22.21
N CYS A 12 -29.01 2.02 -22.60
CA CYS A 12 -28.15 1.72 -23.75
C CYS A 12 -28.91 0.95 -24.84
N ASP A 13 -28.70 1.32 -26.10
CA ASP A 13 -29.08 0.53 -27.27
C ASP A 13 -27.93 -0.41 -27.63
N ALA A 14 -28.11 -1.69 -27.33
CA ALA A 14 -27.13 -2.74 -27.55
C ALA A 14 -26.76 -2.98 -29.02
N ARG A 15 -27.61 -2.56 -29.98
CA ARG A 15 -27.30 -2.73 -31.41
C ARG A 15 -26.34 -1.65 -31.91
N THR A 16 -26.41 -0.46 -31.33
CA THR A 16 -25.64 0.71 -31.78
C THR A 16 -24.55 1.12 -30.81
N CYS A 17 -24.53 0.56 -29.60
CA CYS A 17 -23.68 0.97 -28.49
C CYS A 17 -23.82 2.46 -28.16
N LYS A 18 -25.02 3.02 -28.35
CA LYS A 18 -25.34 4.43 -28.05
C LYS A 18 -26.34 4.54 -26.92
N LEU A 19 -26.28 5.66 -26.20
CA LEU A 19 -27.26 6.01 -25.20
C LEU A 19 -28.63 6.25 -25.85
N LYS A 20 -29.68 5.72 -25.20
CA LYS A 20 -31.08 5.97 -25.54
C LYS A 20 -31.46 7.41 -25.23
N HIS A 21 -32.56 7.88 -25.81
CA HIS A 21 -33.04 9.25 -25.64
C HIS A 21 -33.16 9.65 -24.16
N LYS A 22 -32.58 10.81 -23.80
CA LYS A 22 -32.47 11.37 -22.43
C LYS A 22 -31.54 10.63 -21.46
N ALA A 23 -30.93 9.51 -21.82
CA ALA A 23 -29.91 8.88 -20.98
C ALA A 23 -28.61 9.71 -21.01
N GLN A 24 -27.97 9.85 -19.85
CA GLN A 24 -26.67 10.51 -19.69
C GLN A 24 -25.54 9.50 -19.49
N CYS A 25 -25.87 8.29 -19.05
CA CYS A 25 -24.96 7.22 -18.67
C CYS A 25 -25.70 5.88 -18.66
N ASP A 26 -24.99 4.77 -18.44
CA ASP A 26 -25.57 3.42 -18.38
C ASP A 26 -25.16 2.66 -17.12
N SER A 27 -23.92 2.17 -17.08
CA SER A 27 -23.47 1.15 -16.12
C SER A 27 -22.29 1.58 -15.25
N GLU A 28 -21.84 2.82 -15.37
CA GLU A 28 -20.72 3.36 -14.60
C GLU A 28 -21.11 3.60 -13.13
N GLU A 29 -20.15 3.65 -12.21
CA GLU A 29 -20.38 3.64 -10.76
C GLU A 29 -21.16 4.88 -10.27
N CYS A 30 -20.99 6.02 -10.96
CA CYS A 30 -21.73 7.26 -10.72
C CYS A 30 -22.97 7.41 -11.62
N CYS A 31 -23.46 6.33 -12.24
CA CYS A 31 -24.73 6.31 -12.93
C CYS A 31 -25.84 5.71 -12.05
N GLU A 32 -27.00 6.37 -12.01
CA GLU A 32 -28.22 5.83 -11.42
C GLU A 32 -29.41 6.19 -12.30
N LYS A 33 -30.19 5.19 -12.71
CA LYS A 33 -31.40 5.36 -13.54
C LYS A 33 -31.12 6.22 -14.80
N CYS A 34 -30.04 5.90 -15.51
CA CYS A 34 -29.58 6.60 -16.72
C CYS A 34 -29.21 8.09 -16.52
N LYS A 35 -28.98 8.52 -15.28
CA LYS A 35 -28.62 9.88 -14.90
C LYS A 35 -27.38 9.86 -14.01
N PHE A 36 -26.61 10.95 -14.04
CA PHE A 36 -25.51 11.08 -13.09
C PHE A 36 -26.06 11.11 -11.66
N LYS A 37 -25.44 10.34 -10.76
CA LYS A 37 -25.69 10.43 -9.32
C LYS A 37 -25.43 11.86 -8.84
N LYS A 38 -26.07 12.27 -7.74
CA LYS A 38 -25.84 13.60 -7.17
C LYS A 38 -24.38 13.77 -6.73
N ALA A 39 -23.91 15.02 -6.80
CA ALA A 39 -22.61 15.38 -6.23
C ALA A 39 -22.55 14.95 -4.75
N GLY A 40 -21.47 14.27 -4.36
CA GLY A 40 -21.28 13.77 -2.99
C GLY A 40 -21.80 12.35 -2.75
N ALA A 41 -22.47 11.70 -3.71
CA ALA A 41 -22.83 10.29 -3.57
C ALA A 41 -21.56 9.41 -3.61
N GLU A 42 -21.39 8.52 -2.64
CA GLU A 42 -20.23 7.61 -2.61
C GLU A 42 -20.29 6.63 -3.79
N CYS A 43 -19.18 6.51 -4.51
CA CYS A 43 -18.99 5.52 -5.58
C CYS A 43 -17.92 4.48 -5.25
N ARG A 44 -17.00 4.80 -4.33
CA ARG A 44 -16.07 3.84 -3.76
C ARG A 44 -15.88 4.12 -2.27
N ALA A 45 -16.08 3.09 -1.46
CA ALA A 45 -15.80 3.15 -0.04
C ALA A 45 -14.29 3.09 0.22
N ALA A 46 -13.85 3.71 1.32
CA ALA A 46 -12.48 3.55 1.83
C ALA A 46 -12.25 2.11 2.31
N LYS A 47 -11.13 1.51 1.90
CA LYS A 47 -10.78 0.12 2.24
C LYS A 47 -10.13 -0.04 3.62
N ASP A 48 -9.41 1.00 4.07
CA ASP A 48 -8.64 1.03 5.31
C ASP A 48 -8.35 2.48 5.74
N ASP A 49 -7.71 2.66 6.89
CA ASP A 49 -7.38 3.98 7.48
C ASP A 49 -6.49 4.87 6.58
N CYS A 50 -5.86 4.31 5.55
CA CYS A 50 -4.98 5.04 4.62
C CYS A 50 -5.65 5.37 3.29
N ASP A 51 -6.95 5.13 3.17
CA ASP A 51 -7.73 5.28 1.96
C ASP A 51 -8.85 6.30 2.16
N LEU A 52 -9.18 7.07 1.13
CA LEU A 52 -10.30 8.03 1.18
C LEU A 52 -11.46 7.49 0.35
N PRO A 53 -12.73 7.73 0.72
CA PRO A 53 -13.84 7.41 -0.17
C PRO A 53 -13.89 8.39 -1.35
N GLU A 54 -14.25 7.90 -2.53
CA GLU A 54 -14.55 8.76 -3.68
C GLU A 54 -16.04 9.00 -3.80
N LEU A 55 -16.32 10.25 -4.14
CA LEU A 55 -17.66 10.78 -4.26
C LEU A 55 -17.91 11.22 -5.70
N CYS A 56 -19.06 10.87 -6.23
CA CYS A 56 -19.52 11.30 -7.54
C CYS A 56 -19.52 12.83 -7.65
N THR A 57 -19.13 13.32 -8.82
CA THR A 57 -19.04 14.77 -9.10
C THR A 57 -20.40 15.41 -9.38
N GLY A 58 -21.42 14.60 -9.71
CA GLY A 58 -22.70 15.08 -10.23
C GLY A 58 -22.69 15.49 -11.70
N ARG A 59 -21.54 15.40 -12.36
CA ARG A 59 -21.33 15.86 -13.75
C ARG A 59 -20.77 14.79 -14.68
N SER A 60 -20.37 13.64 -14.13
CA SER A 60 -19.85 12.49 -14.86
C SER A 60 -20.46 11.22 -14.29
N ALA A 61 -20.49 10.16 -15.11
CA ALA A 61 -20.87 8.81 -14.72
C ALA A 61 -19.71 8.03 -14.11
N GLU A 62 -18.47 8.47 -14.36
CA GLU A 62 -17.27 7.83 -13.83
C GLU A 62 -17.06 8.23 -12.37
N CYS A 63 -16.68 7.26 -11.53
CA CYS A 63 -16.14 7.54 -10.22
C CYS A 63 -14.76 8.22 -10.37
N PRO A 64 -14.45 9.26 -9.59
CA PRO A 64 -13.12 9.86 -9.59
C PRO A 64 -12.00 8.83 -9.35
N THR A 65 -10.77 9.21 -9.72
CA THR A 65 -9.59 8.38 -9.48
C THR A 65 -9.36 8.17 -7.99
N ASP A 66 -8.95 6.95 -7.65
CA ASP A 66 -8.58 6.52 -6.29
C ASP A 66 -7.60 7.50 -5.63
N SER A 67 -8.01 8.03 -4.49
CA SER A 67 -7.34 9.03 -3.68
C SER A 67 -7.07 8.47 -2.30
N PHE A 68 -5.85 8.72 -1.81
CA PHE A 68 -5.40 8.15 -0.55
C PHE A 68 -5.29 9.19 0.54
N GLN A 69 -5.32 8.72 1.78
CA GLN A 69 -4.96 9.55 2.91
C GLN A 69 -3.51 10.03 2.74
N ARG A 70 -3.27 11.30 3.10
CA ARG A 70 -1.94 11.91 3.00
C ARG A 70 -0.85 11.04 3.65
N ASN A 71 0.33 11.02 3.02
CA ASN A 71 1.49 10.35 3.59
C ASN A 71 1.79 10.90 4.99
N GLY A 72 2.11 10.00 5.93
CA GLY A 72 2.38 10.35 7.33
C GLY A 72 1.15 10.36 8.25
N HIS A 73 -0.06 10.14 7.74
CA HIS A 73 -1.23 9.96 8.62
C HIS A 73 -1.06 8.70 9.48
N PRO A 74 -1.21 8.75 10.81
CA PRO A 74 -1.08 7.56 11.65
C PRO A 74 -2.14 6.52 11.32
N CYS A 75 -1.76 5.24 11.26
CA CYS A 75 -2.65 4.15 10.86
C CYS A 75 -2.47 2.90 11.75
N GLN A 76 -3.46 2.00 11.73
CA GLN A 76 -3.45 0.76 12.53
C GLN A 76 -3.18 1.00 14.02
N ASN A 77 -3.89 1.95 14.63
CA ASN A 77 -3.70 2.34 16.04
C ASN A 77 -2.27 2.83 16.34
N ASN A 78 -1.73 3.75 15.52
CA ASN A 78 -0.36 4.32 15.64
C ASN A 78 0.79 3.31 15.47
N GLN A 79 0.52 2.11 14.93
CA GLN A 79 1.56 1.13 14.61
C GLN A 79 2.36 1.51 13.35
N GLY A 80 1.79 2.33 12.48
CA GLY A 80 2.45 2.80 11.26
C GLY A 80 2.00 4.20 10.86
N TYR A 81 2.46 4.61 9.69
CA TYR A 81 2.01 5.83 9.01
C TYR A 81 1.66 5.51 7.56
N CYS A 82 0.63 6.16 7.04
CA CYS A 82 0.20 5.98 5.67
C CYS A 82 1.30 6.36 4.70
N TYR A 83 1.45 5.54 3.66
CA TYR A 83 2.37 5.75 2.57
C TYR A 83 1.74 5.20 1.29
N ASN A 84 1.38 6.10 0.37
CA ASN A 84 0.75 5.82 -0.92
C ASN A 84 -0.43 4.83 -0.81
N GLY A 85 -1.39 5.14 0.08
CA GLY A 85 -2.60 4.34 0.25
C GLY A 85 -2.44 3.02 1.00
N LYS A 86 -1.31 2.84 1.70
CA LYS A 86 -1.03 1.65 2.52
C LYS A 86 -0.53 2.05 3.90
N CYS A 87 -0.67 1.16 4.88
CA CYS A 87 -0.04 1.27 6.20
C CYS A 87 1.12 0.26 6.33
N PRO A 88 2.34 0.57 5.83
CA PRO A 88 3.47 -0.34 5.93
C PRO A 88 3.93 -0.51 7.38
N THR A 89 3.77 -1.71 7.92
CA THR A 89 4.29 -2.09 9.24
C THR A 89 5.22 -3.28 9.11
N LEU A 90 6.24 -3.36 9.97
CA LEU A 90 7.15 -4.49 10.03
C LEU A 90 6.40 -5.82 10.24
N THR A 91 5.31 -5.80 11.01
CA THR A 91 4.48 -6.99 11.27
C THR A 91 3.77 -7.47 10.00
N ASN A 92 3.10 -6.57 9.28
CA ASN A 92 2.39 -6.93 8.06
C ASN A 92 3.36 -7.42 6.98
N GLN A 93 4.55 -6.82 6.88
CA GLN A 93 5.60 -7.27 5.96
C GLN A 93 6.11 -8.67 6.32
N CYS A 94 6.32 -8.98 7.60
CA CYS A 94 6.68 -10.32 8.02
C CYS A 94 5.60 -11.35 7.63
N ILE A 95 4.32 -11.02 7.87
CA ILE A 95 3.19 -11.89 7.52
C ILE A 95 3.10 -12.08 5.99
N ALA A 96 3.27 -11.02 5.21
CA ALA A 96 3.26 -11.09 3.74
C ALA A 96 4.39 -11.98 3.19
N LEU A 97 5.57 -11.94 3.81
CA LEU A 97 6.74 -12.70 3.37
C LEU A 97 6.75 -14.16 3.83
N GLN A 98 6.21 -14.46 5.01
CA GLN A 98 6.39 -15.78 5.67
C GLN A 98 5.07 -16.44 6.10
N GLY A 99 3.94 -15.83 5.78
CA GLY A 99 2.60 -16.31 6.13
C GLY A 99 2.16 -15.93 7.54
N PRO A 100 0.92 -16.28 7.92
CA PRO A 100 0.35 -15.93 9.22
C PRO A 100 1.11 -16.59 10.39
N GLY A 101 1.07 -15.96 11.57
CA GLY A 101 1.66 -16.47 12.81
C GLY A 101 3.14 -16.14 13.04
N VAL A 102 3.79 -15.44 12.09
CA VAL A 102 5.11 -14.84 12.31
C VAL A 102 5.00 -13.47 12.97
N LYS A 103 6.08 -13.03 13.60
CA LYS A 103 6.19 -11.73 14.26
C LYS A 103 7.49 -11.04 13.87
N VAL A 104 7.56 -9.74 14.10
CA VAL A 104 8.80 -8.97 13.98
C VAL A 104 9.83 -9.50 15.00
N SER A 105 11.08 -9.66 14.56
CA SER A 105 12.17 -10.07 15.44
C SER A 105 12.56 -8.96 16.43
N PRO A 106 13.20 -9.30 17.56
CA PRO A 106 13.65 -8.29 18.52
C PRO A 106 14.71 -7.35 17.92
N ASN A 107 14.89 -6.18 18.54
CA ASN A 107 15.81 -5.14 18.06
C ASN A 107 17.26 -5.62 17.88
N ILE A 108 17.70 -6.64 18.64
CA ILE A 108 19.02 -7.23 18.48
C ILE A 108 19.26 -7.79 17.07
N CYS A 109 18.22 -8.35 16.41
CA CYS A 109 18.34 -8.87 15.05
C CYS A 109 18.63 -7.77 14.03
N PHE A 110 18.03 -6.59 14.21
CA PHE A 110 18.26 -5.46 13.30
C PHE A 110 19.68 -4.92 13.41
N LYS A 111 20.40 -5.10 14.53
CA LYS A 111 21.83 -4.75 14.63
C LYS A 111 22.70 -5.50 13.62
N LEU A 112 22.26 -6.66 13.11
CA LEU A 112 22.95 -7.38 12.04
C LEU A 112 23.08 -6.55 10.75
N ASN A 113 22.18 -5.58 10.53
CA ASN A 113 22.23 -4.69 9.38
C ASN A 113 23.46 -3.78 9.35
N GLN A 114 24.14 -3.57 10.48
CA GLN A 114 25.39 -2.82 10.53
C GLN A 114 26.60 -3.62 10.01
N ARG A 115 26.46 -4.94 9.83
CA ARG A 115 27.58 -5.81 9.45
C ARG A 115 27.88 -5.78 7.95
N GLY A 116 26.86 -5.54 7.11
CA GLY A 116 26.99 -5.65 5.65
C GLY A 116 27.27 -7.09 5.16
N LYS A 117 26.97 -8.11 5.97
CA LYS A 117 27.28 -9.52 5.69
C LYS A 117 26.01 -10.38 5.73
N GLY A 118 26.01 -11.46 4.95
CA GLY A 118 24.82 -12.32 4.80
C GLY A 118 23.62 -11.51 4.30
N CYS A 119 22.46 -11.66 4.92
CA CYS A 119 21.29 -10.86 4.60
C CYS A 119 21.25 -9.49 5.31
N GLY A 120 22.16 -9.21 6.25
CA GLY A 120 22.15 -8.01 7.08
C GLY A 120 22.86 -6.83 6.43
N PHE A 121 22.11 -5.95 5.76
CA PHE A 121 22.61 -4.73 5.12
C PHE A 121 21.49 -3.70 4.96
N CYS A 122 21.84 -2.45 4.60
CA CYS A 122 20.88 -1.37 4.34
C CYS A 122 20.46 -1.29 2.87
N ARG A 123 21.43 -1.45 1.98
CA ARG A 123 21.22 -1.43 0.53
C ARG A 123 22.35 -2.17 -0.17
N LYS A 124 22.17 -2.42 -1.46
CA LYS A 124 23.17 -3.04 -2.30
C LYS A 124 23.56 -2.04 -3.39
N GLU A 125 24.86 -1.77 -3.52
CA GLU A 125 25.42 -0.87 -4.53
C GLU A 125 26.47 -1.65 -5.32
N ASN A 126 26.35 -1.72 -6.65
CA ASN A 126 27.29 -2.43 -7.53
C ASN A 126 27.64 -3.86 -7.06
N GLY A 127 26.65 -4.60 -6.55
CA GLY A 127 26.83 -5.95 -6.03
C GLY A 127 27.36 -6.04 -4.59
N ALA A 128 27.86 -4.94 -4.03
CA ALA A 128 28.36 -4.87 -2.66
C ALA A 128 27.24 -4.54 -1.67
N ASN A 129 27.24 -5.24 -0.53
CA ASN A 129 26.32 -4.96 0.56
C ASN A 129 26.81 -3.75 1.37
N ILE A 130 26.00 -2.70 1.42
CA ILE A 130 26.31 -1.50 2.19
C ILE A 130 25.69 -1.62 3.59
N PRO A 131 26.50 -1.55 4.66
CA PRO A 131 25.99 -1.62 6.03
C PRO A 131 25.13 -0.41 6.38
N CYS A 132 24.20 -0.61 7.31
CA CYS A 132 23.44 0.49 7.89
C CYS A 132 24.28 1.29 8.90
N ALA A 133 24.05 2.60 8.97
CA ALA A 133 24.40 3.34 10.19
C ALA A 133 23.52 2.86 11.36
N ALA A 134 23.97 3.11 12.59
CA ALA A 134 23.28 2.62 13.79
C ALA A 134 21.81 3.08 13.90
N LYS A 135 21.50 4.30 13.45
CA LYS A 135 20.13 4.85 13.41
C LYS A 135 19.24 4.22 12.33
N ASP A 136 19.83 3.66 11.28
CA ASP A 136 19.12 3.20 10.07
C ASP A 136 18.86 1.69 10.08
N VAL A 137 19.26 0.98 11.14
CA VAL A 137 19.16 -0.49 11.23
C VAL A 137 17.76 -1.03 11.01
N LYS A 138 16.72 -0.23 11.26
CA LYS A 138 15.31 -0.59 11.05
C LYS A 138 14.82 -0.40 9.61
N CYS A 139 15.65 0.16 8.73
CA CYS A 139 15.32 0.44 7.32
C CYS A 139 16.14 -0.38 6.31
N GLY A 140 16.95 -1.32 6.81
CA GLY A 140 17.65 -2.32 6.01
C GLY A 140 16.84 -3.60 5.86
N ARG A 141 17.50 -4.76 6.05
CA ARG A 141 16.84 -6.07 6.03
C ARG A 141 15.77 -6.18 7.11
N LEU A 142 14.61 -6.73 6.75
CA LEU A 142 13.59 -7.13 7.70
C LEU A 142 13.95 -8.47 8.35
N PHE A 143 13.78 -8.54 9.67
CA PHE A 143 13.94 -9.78 10.43
C PHE A 143 12.62 -10.18 11.09
N CYS A 144 12.23 -11.44 10.89
CA CYS A 144 11.01 -12.04 11.41
C CYS A 144 11.34 -13.27 12.27
N LYS A 145 10.43 -13.62 13.18
CA LYS A 145 10.52 -14.81 14.02
C LYS A 145 9.22 -15.60 13.97
N LYS A 146 9.33 -16.92 14.15
CA LYS A 146 8.19 -17.84 14.30
C LYS A 146 8.16 -18.36 15.74
N GLY A 147 7.00 -18.22 16.41
CA GLY A 147 6.86 -18.57 17.82
C GLY A 147 7.84 -17.82 18.72
N ASN A 148 8.42 -18.53 19.70
CA ASN A 148 9.41 -17.99 20.65
C ASN A 148 10.87 -18.15 20.19
N SER A 149 11.11 -18.48 18.91
CA SER A 149 12.47 -18.60 18.38
C SER A 149 13.21 -17.26 18.48
N MET A 150 14.45 -17.31 18.96
CA MET A 150 15.39 -16.19 18.98
C MET A 150 16.22 -16.09 17.68
N THR A 151 15.96 -16.97 16.70
CA THR A 151 16.66 -16.95 15.42
C THR A 151 16.20 -15.76 14.59
N CYS A 152 17.15 -14.91 14.19
CA CYS A 152 16.90 -13.79 13.29
C CYS A 152 16.72 -14.29 11.86
N ARG A 153 15.48 -14.56 11.43
CA ARG A 153 15.20 -15.02 10.07
C ARG A 153 14.97 -13.83 9.15
N CYS A 154 15.54 -13.90 7.96
CA CYS A 154 15.39 -12.91 6.90
C CYS A 154 14.97 -13.64 5.62
N SER A 155 14.15 -12.99 4.80
CA SER A 155 13.79 -13.49 3.47
C SER A 155 14.72 -12.86 2.43
N VAL A 156 15.21 -13.65 1.47
CA VAL A 156 16.10 -13.21 0.38
C VAL A 156 15.65 -13.84 -0.94
N SER A 157 15.84 -13.13 -2.06
CA SER A 157 15.58 -13.63 -3.40
C SER A 157 16.84 -13.45 -4.26
N PRO A 158 17.18 -14.42 -5.12
CA PRO A 158 18.28 -14.26 -6.07
C PRO A 158 17.94 -13.30 -7.22
N HIS A 159 16.66 -13.06 -7.49
CA HIS A 159 16.19 -12.22 -8.61
C HIS A 159 15.93 -10.78 -8.21
N ASP A 160 15.58 -10.55 -6.94
CA ASP A 160 15.22 -9.24 -6.42
C ASP A 160 16.06 -8.95 -5.16
N PRO A 161 17.05 -8.05 -5.25
CA PRO A 161 17.89 -7.68 -4.09
C PRO A 161 17.09 -6.96 -2.99
N ASP A 162 15.96 -6.36 -3.33
CA ASP A 162 15.08 -5.64 -2.42
C ASP A 162 14.02 -6.55 -1.77
N TYR A 163 13.80 -7.76 -2.29
CA TYR A 163 12.89 -8.73 -1.69
C TYR A 163 13.28 -9.03 -0.24
N GLY A 164 12.38 -8.75 0.70
CA GLY A 164 12.58 -8.93 2.14
C GLY A 164 13.30 -7.78 2.85
N MET A 165 13.57 -6.68 2.15
CA MET A 165 13.98 -5.41 2.77
C MET A 165 12.76 -4.71 3.39
N VAL A 166 12.98 -3.88 4.41
CA VAL A 166 11.91 -3.06 4.99
C VAL A 166 11.41 -2.06 3.95
N GLU A 167 10.10 -2.02 3.74
CA GLU A 167 9.50 -1.16 2.71
C GLU A 167 9.65 0.34 3.05
N PRO A 168 9.72 1.23 2.04
CA PRO A 168 9.61 2.66 2.26
C PRO A 168 8.31 3.05 2.98
N GLY A 169 8.36 4.11 3.77
CA GLY A 169 7.25 4.60 4.59
C GLY A 169 7.03 3.83 5.89
N THR A 170 7.69 2.68 6.10
CA THR A 170 7.58 1.90 7.33
C THR A 170 8.04 2.69 8.54
N LYS A 171 7.26 2.69 9.62
CA LYS A 171 7.64 3.31 10.90
C LYS A 171 8.91 2.67 11.46
N CYS A 172 9.95 3.47 11.65
CA CYS A 172 11.24 3.04 12.23
C CYS A 172 11.51 3.64 13.62
N GLY A 173 10.66 4.57 14.06
CA GLY A 173 10.60 5.14 15.40
C GLY A 173 9.42 6.12 15.49
N ASP A 174 9.21 6.73 16.65
CA ASP A 174 8.14 7.72 16.80
C ASP A 174 8.44 8.98 15.99
N GLY A 175 7.47 9.43 15.20
CA GLY A 175 7.64 10.48 14.19
C GLY A 175 8.64 10.17 13.07
N MET A 176 9.08 8.92 12.88
CA MET A 176 10.11 8.55 11.92
C MET A 176 9.70 7.40 10.99
N VAL A 177 10.14 7.48 9.73
CA VAL A 177 9.84 6.53 8.67
C VAL A 177 11.09 6.16 7.88
N CYS A 178 11.06 4.98 7.24
CA CYS A 178 12.09 4.57 6.31
C CYS A 178 11.94 5.26 4.97
N SER A 179 12.94 6.04 4.57
CA SER A 179 13.05 6.64 3.23
C SER A 179 14.46 6.42 2.71
N ASN A 180 14.60 5.94 1.47
CA ASN A 180 15.91 5.62 0.86
C ASN A 180 16.83 4.78 1.77
N ARG A 181 16.24 3.78 2.46
CA ARG A 181 16.93 2.89 3.43
C ARG A 181 17.51 3.61 4.65
N GLN A 182 17.03 4.81 4.96
CA GLN A 182 17.40 5.59 6.14
C GLN A 182 16.17 5.83 7.02
N CYS A 183 16.38 5.89 8.34
CA CYS A 183 15.34 6.25 9.29
C CYS A 183 15.35 7.76 9.49
N VAL A 184 14.36 8.45 8.92
CA VAL A 184 14.29 9.90 8.86
C VAL A 184 13.02 10.42 9.53
N LYS A 185 13.01 11.71 9.88
CA LYS A 185 11.79 12.36 10.40
C LYS A 185 10.73 12.37 9.30
N MET A 186 9.49 12.07 9.68
CA MET A 186 8.36 12.05 8.76
C MET A 186 8.15 13.40 8.05
N GLN A 187 8.34 14.51 8.77
CA GLN A 187 8.23 15.88 8.25
C GLN A 187 9.23 16.21 7.15
N THR A 188 10.35 15.48 7.06
CA THR A 188 11.37 15.65 6.02
C THR A 188 11.23 14.65 4.89
N ALA A 189 10.39 13.62 5.08
CA ALA A 189 10.19 12.54 4.12
C ALA A 189 9.04 12.82 3.14
N TYR A 190 8.06 13.62 3.57
CA TYR A 190 6.83 13.95 2.84
C TYR A 190 6.61 15.45 2.81
#